data_AF-A0AAV1K6C3-F1
#
_entry.id   AF-A0AAV1K6C3-F1
#
_cell.length_a   1.000
_cell.length_b   1.000
_cell.length_c   1.000
_cell.angle_alpha   90.00
_cell.angle_beta   90.00
_cell.angle_gamma   90.00
#
_symmetry.space_group_name_H-M   'P 1'
#
loop_
_entity.id
_entity.type
_entity.pdbx_description
1 polymer ?
#
loop_
_entity_poly.entity_id
_entity_poly.type
_entity_poly.pdbx_seq_one_letter_code
_entity_poly.pdbx_strand_id
1 'polypeptide(L)'
;MYSRVLQTINGTIQNEIASHSAFVLENHSPADVARAVIESGYQKEPIYVFNMDEAYQRIQHFKRVMPRAQIFYAMKANDFDIMLKLAAVCELGFDCASPGEIHNI
;
A
#
# COMPACT_ATOMS: atom_id res chain seq x y z
N MET A 1 6.51 15.83 14.82
CA MET A 1 5.12 15.90 15.32
C MET A 1 4.24 15.23 14.26
N TYR A 2 3.94 13.95 14.42
CA TYR A 2 3.23 13.17 13.39
C TYR A 2 1.77 13.60 13.33
N SER A 3 1.33 14.15 12.19
CA SER A 3 -0.08 14.45 11.95
C SER A 3 -0.84 13.14 11.73
N ARG A 4 -1.57 12.72 12.76
CA ARG A 4 -2.50 11.59 12.71
C ARG A 4 -3.69 12.03 11.85
N VAL A 5 -3.87 11.44 10.67
CA VAL A 5 -5.16 11.55 9.97
C VAL A 5 -6.15 10.67 10.74
N LEU A 6 -6.91 11.29 11.64
CA LEU A 6 -8.04 10.69 12.33
C LEU A 6 -9.24 10.73 11.38
N GLN A 7 -9.62 9.58 10.82
CA GLN A 7 -11.01 9.44 10.35
C GLN A 7 -11.88 9.12 11.55
N THR A 8 -12.76 10.08 11.90
CA THR A 8 -13.84 9.88 12.87
C THR A 8 -14.91 9.01 12.23
N ILE A 9 -15.30 7.91 12.87
CA ILE A 9 -16.54 7.19 12.53
C ILE A 9 -17.36 7.02 13.81
N ASN A 10 -18.45 7.78 13.89
CA ASN A 10 -19.49 7.62 14.89
C ASN A 10 -20.30 6.34 14.59
N GLY A 11 -20.49 5.50 15.61
CA GLY A 11 -21.65 4.61 15.72
C GLY A 11 -21.60 3.31 14.92
N THR A 12 -21.15 2.25 15.60
CA THR A 12 -21.49 0.82 15.42
C THR A 12 -21.82 0.32 14.01
N ILE A 13 -20.84 -0.29 13.31
CA ILE A 13 -21.05 -1.40 12.37
C ILE A 13 -19.95 -2.45 12.56
N GLN A 14 -20.37 -3.71 12.55
CA GLN A 14 -19.56 -4.93 12.73
C GLN A 14 -18.54 -5.14 11.59
N ASN A 15 -17.39 -5.71 11.97
CA ASN A 15 -16.40 -6.50 11.22
C ASN A 15 -15.75 -5.95 9.93
N GLU A 16 -14.42 -6.09 9.93
CA GLU A 16 -13.52 -6.16 8.75
C GLU A 16 -13.25 -4.88 7.97
N ILE A 17 -12.56 -3.93 8.62
CA ILE A 17 -11.48 -3.22 7.93
C ILE A 17 -10.27 -3.32 8.84
N ALA A 18 -9.34 -4.22 8.51
CA ALA A 18 -8.01 -4.24 9.13
C ALA A 18 -7.42 -2.82 8.98
N SER A 19 -7.29 -2.12 10.10
CA SER A 19 -6.85 -0.73 10.17
C SER A 19 -5.39 -0.63 9.74
N HIS A 20 -5.13 -0.58 8.44
CA HIS A 20 -3.84 -0.19 7.90
C HIS A 20 -3.63 1.30 8.18
N SER A 21 -2.81 1.61 9.18
CA SER A 21 -2.39 2.98 9.45
C SER A 21 -1.44 3.47 8.35
N ALA A 22 -1.86 4.51 7.62
CA ALA A 22 -1.03 5.21 6.64
C ALA A 22 -0.42 6.47 7.27
N PHE A 23 0.84 6.74 6.95
CA PHE A 23 1.56 7.91 7.43
C PHE A 23 2.09 8.71 6.24
N VAL A 24 1.85 10.03 6.26
CA VAL A 24 2.53 10.96 5.36
C VAL A 24 3.78 11.47 6.08
N LEU A 25 4.94 11.30 5.44
CA LEU A 25 6.23 11.64 6.02
C LEU A 25 6.84 12.82 5.25
N GLU A 26 7.14 13.92 5.93
CA GLU A 26 7.77 15.08 5.29
C GLU A 26 9.31 14.99 5.32
N ASN A 27 9.87 14.66 6.49
CA ASN A 27 11.32 14.66 6.75
C ASN A 27 11.80 13.35 7.39
N HIS A 28 11.07 12.26 7.17
CA HIS A 28 11.39 10.94 7.73
C HIS A 28 11.33 9.90 6.63
N SER A 29 12.17 8.87 6.76
CA SER A 29 12.18 7.73 5.85
C SER A 29 11.26 6.61 6.38
N PRO A 30 10.86 5.65 5.53
CA PRO A 30 10.20 4.42 5.98
C PRO A 30 11.03 3.65 7.03
N ALA A 31 12.36 3.74 6.98
CA ALA A 31 13.23 3.12 7.97
C ALA A 31 13.10 3.77 9.37
N ASP A 32 12.85 5.08 9.42
CA ASP A 32 12.60 5.77 10.69
C ASP A 32 11.26 5.34 11.30
N VAL A 33 10.24 5.10 10.48
CA VAL A 33 8.97 4.50 10.93
C VAL A 33 9.20 3.10 11.48
N ALA A 34 9.93 2.25 10.75
CA ALA A 34 10.25 0.90 11.22
C ALA A 34 10.99 0.93 12.57
N ARG A 35 12.00 1.80 12.69
CA ARG A 35 12.76 1.99 13.93
C ARG A 35 11.85 2.42 15.09
N ALA A 36 10.99 3.41 14.86
CA ALA A 36 10.06 3.89 15.89
C ALA A 36 9.08 2.80 16.35
N VAL A 37 8.59 1.94 15.44
CA VAL A 37 7.72 0.81 15.81
C VAL A 37 8.47 -0.21 16.66
N ILE A 38 9.71 -0.55 16.28
CA ILE A 38 10.56 -1.49 17.03
C ILE A 38 10.88 -0.94 18.43
N GLU A 39 11.33 0.32 18.51
CA GLU A 39 11.70 0.97 19.76
C GLU A 39 10.52 1.19 20.70
N SER A 40 9.28 1.24 20.18
CA SER A 40 8.08 1.36 21.00
C SER A 40 7.85 0.14 21.92
N GLY A 41 8.42 -1.02 21.58
CA GLY A 41 8.26 -2.28 22.32
C GLY A 41 6.84 -2.87 22.31
N TYR A 42 5.87 -2.21 21.67
CA TYR A 42 4.49 -2.70 21.57
C TYR A 42 4.32 -3.80 20.54
N GLN A 43 5.09 -3.73 19.46
CA GLN A 43 5.07 -4.74 18.40
C GLN A 43 6.12 -5.80 18.68
N LYS A 44 5.68 -7.05 18.82
CA LYS A 44 6.53 -8.21 19.10
C LYS A 44 6.69 -9.13 17.90
N GLU A 45 5.82 -8.99 16.90
CA GLU A 45 5.86 -9.76 15.66
C GLU A 45 6.57 -9.00 14.53
N PRO A 46 7.07 -9.69 13.50
CA PRO A 46 7.61 -9.06 12.31
C PRO A 46 6.61 -8.09 11.67
N ILE A 47 7.12 -6.99 11.11
CA ILE A 47 6.32 -6.00 10.39
C ILE A 47 6.81 -5.82 8.97
N TYR A 48 5.88 -5.42 8.11
CA TYR A 48 6.18 -4.88 6.78
C TYR A 48 5.92 -3.37 6.79
N VAL A 49 6.83 -2.62 6.15
CA VAL A 49 6.63 -1.20 5.87
C VAL A 49 6.51 -1.03 4.36
N PHE A 50 5.34 -0.62 3.90
CA PHE A 50 5.07 -0.39 2.49
C PHE A 50 5.28 1.09 2.14
N ASN A 51 6.27 1.38 1.28
CA ASN A 51 6.49 2.71 0.76
C ASN A 51 5.63 2.94 -0.49
N MET A 52 4.51 3.63 -0.33
CA MET A 52 3.58 3.94 -1.42
C MET A 52 4.18 4.86 -2.48
N ASP A 53 5.00 5.85 -2.05
CA ASP A 53 5.63 6.80 -2.97
C ASP A 53 6.60 6.09 -3.92
N GLU A 54 7.36 5.13 -3.41
CA GLU A 54 8.29 4.33 -4.23
C GLU A 54 7.53 3.50 -5.27
N ALA A 55 6.43 2.84 -4.88
CA ALA A 55 5.59 2.08 -5.79
C ALA A 55 4.98 2.98 -6.89
N TYR A 56 4.44 4.14 -6.50
CA TYR A 56 3.91 5.14 -7.42
C TYR A 56 4.98 5.63 -8.40
N GLN A 57 6.16 6.03 -7.90
CA GLN A 57 7.25 6.52 -8.72
C GLN A 57 7.73 5.49 -9.75
N ARG A 58 7.79 4.20 -9.39
CA ARG A 58 8.13 3.11 -10.33
C ARG A 58 7.09 2.95 -11.43
N ILE A 59 5.80 3.03 -11.08
CA ILE A 59 4.72 3.00 -12.07
C ILE A 59 4.85 4.17 -13.04
N GLN A 60 5.00 5.39 -12.51
CA GLN A 60 5.13 6.60 -13.32
C GLN A 60 6.40 6.58 -14.20
N HIS A 61 7.50 6.04 -13.67
CA HIS A 61 8.72 5.83 -14.44
C HIS A 61 8.47 4.88 -15.61
N PHE A 62 7.85 3.73 -15.36
CA PHE A 62 7.57 2.74 -16.40
C PHE A 62 6.66 3.31 -17.50
N LYS A 63 5.57 4.02 -17.12
CA LYS A 63 4.70 4.73 -18.08
C LYS A 63 5.47 5.71 -18.95
N ARG A 64 6.45 6.43 -18.37
CA ARG A 64 7.27 7.42 -19.09
C ARG A 64 8.25 6.78 -20.07
N VAL A 65 8.93 5.71 -19.67
CA VAL A 65 9.95 5.05 -20.50
C VAL A 65 9.37 4.07 -21.51
N MET A 66 8.16 3.55 -21.27
CA MET A 66 7.43 2.62 -22.14
C MET A 66 6.00 3.12 -22.47
N PRO A 67 5.84 4.29 -23.11
CA PRO A 67 4.54 4.96 -23.27
C PRO A 67 3.53 4.23 -24.15
N ARG A 68 3.96 3.22 -24.90
CA ARG A 68 3.09 2.41 -25.79
C ARG A 68 2.68 1.07 -25.15
N ALA A 69 3.28 0.69 -24.03
CA ALA A 69 3.00 -0.58 -23.38
C ALA A 69 1.87 -0.38 -22.36
N GLN A 70 0.82 -1.18 -22.48
CA GLN A 70 -0.16 -1.31 -21.39
C GLN A 70 0.50 -2.12 -20.27
N ILE A 71 0.43 -1.60 -19.05
CA ILE A 71 1.04 -2.21 -17.87
C ILE A 71 -0.02 -3.04 -17.16
N PHE A 72 0.32 -4.31 -16.87
CA PHE A 72 -0.49 -5.20 -16.05
C PHE A 72 0.32 -5.58 -14.80
N TYR A 73 -0.19 -5.27 -13.61
CA TYR A 73 0.45 -5.62 -12.35
C TYR A 73 0.26 -7.12 -12.07
N ALA A 74 1.36 -7.85 -11.85
CA ALA A 74 1.29 -9.26 -11.52
C ALA A 74 0.81 -9.48 -10.07
N MET A 75 -0.42 -9.97 -9.91
CA MET A 75 -1.04 -10.22 -8.59
C MET A 75 -0.19 -11.12 -7.70
N LYS A 76 0.45 -12.11 -8.32
CA LYS A 76 1.39 -13.08 -7.71
C LYS A 76 2.57 -12.42 -6.98
N ALA A 77 2.93 -11.19 -7.33
CA ALA A 77 4.06 -10.50 -6.71
C ALA A 77 3.72 -10.08 -5.28
N ASN A 78 2.54 -9.48 -5.09
CA ASN A 78 2.00 -9.04 -3.80
C ASN A 78 0.54 -8.56 -4.03
N ASP A 79 -0.44 -9.27 -3.50
CA ASP A 79 -1.87 -8.97 -3.62
C ASP A 79 -2.41 -8.06 -2.51
N PHE A 80 -1.52 -7.33 -1.83
CA PHE A 80 -1.88 -6.40 -0.77
C PHE A 80 -2.83 -5.29 -1.27
N ASP A 81 -4.01 -5.17 -0.64
CA ASP A 81 -5.09 -4.24 -0.99
C ASP A 81 -4.64 -2.83 -1.36
N ILE A 82 -3.68 -2.26 -0.62
CA ILE A 82 -3.21 -0.89 -0.86
C ILE A 82 -2.41 -0.79 -2.16
N MET A 83 -1.62 -1.81 -2.48
CA MET A 83 -0.91 -1.87 -3.77
C MET A 83 -1.90 -2.06 -4.92
N LEU A 84 -2.93 -2.90 -4.75
CA LEU A 84 -3.96 -3.11 -5.76
C LEU A 84 -4.77 -1.84 -6.02
N LYS A 85 -5.18 -1.14 -4.96
CA LYS A 85 -5.83 0.18 -5.05
C LYS A 85 -4.94 1.17 -5.77
N LEU A 86 -3.65 1.26 -5.41
CA LEU A 86 -2.69 2.13 -6.09
C LEU A 86 -2.57 1.82 -7.58
N ALA A 87 -2.47 0.53 -7.95
CA ALA A 87 -2.43 0.11 -9.35
C ALA A 87 -3.70 0.53 -10.11
N ALA A 88 -4.87 0.36 -9.49
CA ALA A 88 -6.16 0.73 -10.08
C ALA A 88 -6.30 2.25 -10.31
N VAL A 89 -6.00 3.10 -9.31
CA VAL A 89 -6.00 4.57 -9.52
C VAL A 89 -4.90 5.02 -10.48
N CYS A 90 -3.82 4.25 -10.62
CA CYS A 90 -2.81 4.48 -11.66
C CYS A 90 -3.18 3.86 -13.01
N GLU A 91 -4.41 3.36 -13.21
CA GLU A 91 -4.91 2.83 -14.49
C GLU A 91 -4.05 1.66 -15.05
N LEU A 92 -3.50 0.84 -14.16
CA LEU A 92 -2.90 -0.44 -14.54
C LEU A 92 -3.98 -1.50 -14.74
N GLY A 93 -3.71 -2.47 -15.62
CA GLY A 93 -4.42 -3.75 -15.59
C GLY A 93 -3.83 -4.68 -14.52
N PHE A 94 -4.40 -5.87 -14.38
CA PHE A 94 -3.90 -6.91 -13.49
C PHE A 94 -3.62 -8.20 -14.28
N ASP A 95 -2.44 -8.77 -14.04
CA ASP A 95 -2.05 -10.10 -14.52
C ASP A 95 -2.36 -11.12 -13.41
N CYS A 96 -3.44 -11.88 -13.62
CA CYS A 96 -3.96 -12.87 -12.68
C CYS A 96 -3.65 -14.28 -13.18
N ALA A 97 -3.10 -15.10 -12.30
CA ALA A 97 -2.77 -16.51 -12.49
C ALA A 97 -3.75 -17.48 -11.80
N SER A 98 -4.75 -16.99 -11.06
CA SER A 98 -5.81 -17.84 -10.49
C SER A 98 -7.16 -17.12 -10.39
N PRO A 99 -8.30 -17.85 -10.31
CA PRO A 99 -9.61 -17.25 -10.05
C PRO A 99 -9.69 -16.50 -8.71
N GLY A 100 -8.92 -16.94 -7.69
CA GLY A 100 -8.86 -16.25 -6.39
C GLY A 100 -8.28 -14.85 -6.51
N GLU A 101 -7.25 -14.67 -7.34
CA GLU A 101 -6.65 -13.35 -7.59
C GLU A 101 -7.61 -12.40 -8.31
N ILE A 102 -8.51 -12.91 -9.14
CA ILE A 102 -9.56 -12.10 -9.78
C ILE A 102 -10.57 -11.61 -8.74
N HIS A 103 -10.88 -12.44 -7.73
CA HIS A 103 -11.82 -12.06 -6.66
C HIS A 103 -11.26 -10.98 -5.73
N ASN A 104 -9.94 -10.80 -5.69
CA ASN A 104 -9.27 -9.79 -4.87
C ASN A 104 -9.23 -8.39 -5.52
N ILE A 105 -9.66 -8.27 -6.78
CA ILE A 105 -9.76 -7.00 -7.52
C ILE A 105 -11.17 -6.41 -7.35
#